data_AF-A0A9P9LJV0-F1
#
_entry.id   AF-A0A9P9LJV0-F1
#
_cell.length_a   1.000
_cell.length_b   1.000
_cell.length_c   1.000
_cell.angle_alpha   90.00
_cell.angle_beta   90.00
_cell.angle_gamma   90.00
#
_symmetry.space_group_name_H-M   'P 1'
#
loop_
_entity.id
_entity.type
_entity.pdbx_description
1 polymer ?
#
loop_
_entity_poly.entity_id
_entity_poly.type
_entity_poly.pdbx_seq_one_letter_code
_entity_poly.pdbx_strand_id
1 'polypeptide(L)'
;MEELIKQAFLHVDIIGPHIQQGHYDLIGPNGEIILPQVWETMIEPDWAVTMHMWPMPEPKPHPGGPPPGHHFNPHGPERRRSSHRPHGMGGRGRPPV
;
A
#
# COMPACT_ATOMS: atom_id res chain seq x y z
N MET A 1 16.80 -10.33 23.25
CA MET A 1 16.34 -10.73 21.91
C MET A 1 15.17 -9.89 21.42
N GLU A 2 14.12 -9.64 22.23
CA GLU A 2 12.96 -8.81 21.84
C GLU A 2 13.35 -7.47 21.22
N GLU A 3 14.26 -6.77 21.87
CA GLU A 3 14.71 -5.45 21.44
C GLU A 3 15.38 -5.51 20.06
N LEU A 4 16.12 -6.57 19.76
CA LEU A 4 16.74 -6.75 18.44
C LEU A 4 15.68 -6.99 17.36
N ILE A 5 14.63 -7.76 17.68
CA ILE A 5 13.50 -7.97 16.77
C ILE A 5 12.78 -6.63 16.56
N LYS A 6 12.46 -5.89 17.62
CA LYS A 6 11.84 -4.57 17.51
C LYS A 6 12.67 -3.61 16.68
N GLN A 7 13.98 -3.57 16.90
CA GLN A 7 14.91 -2.72 16.14
C GLN A 7 14.96 -3.07 14.65
N ALA A 8 14.92 -4.35 14.31
CA ALA A 8 14.93 -4.81 12.92
C ALA A 8 13.71 -4.33 12.11
N PHE A 9 12.60 -3.99 12.78
CA PHE A 9 11.35 -3.56 12.14
C PHE A 9 10.95 -2.11 12.43
N LEU A 10 11.87 -1.27 12.95
CA LEU A 10 11.58 0.13 13.27
C LEU A 10 11.03 0.94 12.09
N HIS A 11 11.47 0.65 10.87
CA HIS A 11 11.12 1.42 9.66
C HIS A 11 10.18 0.65 8.71
N VAL A 12 9.42 -0.33 9.22
CA VAL A 12 8.51 -1.12 8.39
C VAL A 12 7.06 -0.71 8.64
N ASP A 13 6.47 -0.01 7.67
CA ASP A 13 5.18 0.68 7.86
C ASP A 13 4.00 -0.26 8.16
N ILE A 14 3.95 -1.44 7.53
CA ILE A 14 2.78 -2.33 7.63
C ILE A 14 2.85 -3.22 8.87
N ILE A 15 3.98 -3.91 9.08
CA ILE A 15 4.13 -4.91 10.15
C ILE A 15 4.89 -4.40 11.37
N GLY A 16 5.64 -3.32 11.24
CA GLY A 16 6.45 -2.75 12.33
C GLY A 16 5.63 -2.44 13.59
N PRO A 17 4.49 -1.73 13.51
CA PRO A 17 3.66 -1.45 14.68
C PRO A 17 3.20 -2.70 15.43
N HIS A 18 2.93 -3.80 14.72
CA HIS A 18 2.50 -5.06 15.30
C HIS A 18 3.65 -5.80 15.99
N ILE A 19 4.85 -5.72 15.43
CA ILE A 19 6.06 -6.26 16.04
C ILE A 19 6.42 -5.49 17.32
N GLN A 20 6.26 -4.16 17.32
CA GLN A 20 6.43 -3.36 18.55
C GLN A 20 5.44 -3.75 19.66
N GLN A 21 4.24 -4.18 19.28
CA GLN A 21 3.20 -4.66 20.20
C GLN A 21 3.36 -6.13 20.61
N GLY A 22 4.31 -6.86 20.02
CA GLY A 22 4.54 -8.27 20.33
C GLY A 22 3.52 -9.23 19.71
N HIS A 23 2.86 -8.85 18.61
CA HIS A 23 1.86 -9.69 17.93
C HIS A 23 2.49 -10.69 16.94
N TYR A 24 3.42 -11.49 17.46
CA TYR A 24 4.10 -12.53 16.70
C TYR A 24 4.50 -13.68 17.62
N ASP A 25 4.65 -14.85 17.04
CA ASP A 25 5.21 -16.03 17.70
C ASP A 25 6.53 -16.40 17.03
N LEU A 26 7.49 -16.88 17.82
CA LEU A 26 8.68 -17.55 17.29
C LEU A 26 8.44 -19.05 17.30
N ILE A 27 8.74 -19.69 16.19
CA ILE A 27 8.56 -21.12 16.00
C ILE A 27 9.94 -21.77 15.87
N GLY A 28 10.20 -22.75 16.72
CA GLY A 28 11.42 -23.53 16.71
C GLY A 28 11.47 -24.55 15.57
N PRO A 29 12.61 -25.25 15.43
CA PRO A 29 12.83 -26.21 14.34
C PRO A 29 11.87 -27.40 14.38
N ASN A 30 11.27 -27.71 15.54
CA ASN A 30 10.31 -28.81 15.69
C ASN A 30 8.85 -28.33 15.59
N GLY A 31 8.62 -27.05 15.30
CA GLY A 31 7.28 -26.46 15.23
C GLY A 31 6.73 -25.99 16.59
N GLU A 32 7.54 -25.97 17.64
CA GLU A 32 7.17 -25.48 18.96
C GLU A 32 7.17 -23.96 19.04
N ILE A 33 6.26 -23.38 19.83
CA ILE A 33 6.27 -21.93 20.11
C ILE A 33 7.32 -21.64 21.17
N ILE A 34 8.23 -20.71 20.88
CA ILE A 34 9.26 -20.22 21.79
C ILE A 34 8.75 -18.95 22.45
N LEU A 35 8.58 -18.98 23.78
CA LEU A 35 8.10 -17.83 24.53
C LEU A 35 9.21 -16.80 24.78
N PRO A 36 8.89 -15.50 24.84
CA PRO A 36 9.86 -14.45 25.19
C PRO A 36 10.55 -14.63 26.54
N GLN A 37 9.94 -15.40 27.45
CA GLN A 37 10.50 -15.66 28.77
C GLN A 37 11.68 -16.66 28.74
N VAL A 38 11.78 -17.49 27.69
CA VAL A 38 12.73 -18.62 27.65
C VAL A 38 13.66 -18.62 26.43
N TRP A 39 13.40 -17.78 25.42
CA TRP A 39 14.21 -17.75 24.20
C TRP A 39 15.71 -17.51 24.40
N GLU A 40 16.14 -16.74 25.41
CA GLU A 40 17.55 -16.46 25.70
C GLU A 40 18.30 -17.72 26.15
N THR A 41 17.58 -18.69 26.72
CA THR A 41 18.13 -19.93 27.25
C THR A 41 17.80 -21.15 26.38
N MET A 42 16.74 -21.06 25.57
CA MET A 42 16.24 -22.17 24.79
C MET A 42 16.83 -22.20 23.37
N ILE A 43 17.10 -21.04 22.77
CA ILE A 43 17.62 -20.97 21.39
C ILE A 43 19.11 -21.30 21.40
N GLU A 44 19.50 -22.30 20.61
CA GLU A 44 20.89 -22.70 20.44
C GLU A 44 21.47 -22.20 19.10
N PRO A 45 22.81 -22.14 18.97
CA PRO A 45 23.44 -21.94 17.67
C PRO A 45 22.92 -22.94 16.63
N ASP A 46 22.91 -22.50 15.37
CA ASP A 46 22.45 -23.28 14.21
C ASP A 46 20.94 -23.62 14.18
N TRP A 47 20.14 -23.15 15.14
CA TRP A 47 18.68 -23.28 15.06
C TRP A 47 18.08 -22.42 13.95
N ALA A 48 17.21 -23.03 13.13
CA ALA A 48 16.33 -22.33 12.22
C ALA A 48 15.05 -21.93 12.97
N VAL A 49 14.94 -20.66 13.33
CA VAL A 49 13.76 -20.09 13.99
C VAL A 49 12.97 -19.26 12.97
N THR A 50 11.67 -19.50 12.87
CA THR A 50 10.77 -18.72 12.01
C THR A 50 9.84 -17.85 12.84
N MET A 51 9.57 -16.62 12.39
CA MET A 51 8.64 -15.71 13.05
C MET A 51 7.30 -15.72 12.31
N HIS A 52 6.21 -15.96 13.03
CA HIS A 52 4.85 -15.95 12.50
C HIS A 52 4.08 -14.78 13.08
N MET A 53 3.49 -13.96 12.21
CA MET A 53 2.59 -12.90 12.64
C MET A 53 1.25 -13.49 13.05
N TRP A 54 0.64 -12.92 14.09
CA TRP A 54 -0.74 -13.23 14.43
C TRP A 54 -1.69 -12.86 13.27
N PRO A 55 -2.86 -13.52 13.16
CA PRO A 55 -3.83 -13.20 12.12
C PRO A 55 -4.23 -11.72 12.19
N MET A 56 -4.00 -10.97 11.11
CA MET A 56 -4.38 -9.56 11.01
C MET A 56 -5.54 -9.36 10.03
N PRO A 57 -6.47 -8.44 10.31
CA PRO A 57 -7.46 -8.00 9.34
C PRO A 57 -6.77 -7.48 8.08
N GLU A 58 -7.37 -7.71 6.91
CA GLU A 58 -6.84 -7.17 5.66
C GLU A 58 -6.70 -5.63 5.75
N PRO A 59 -5.59 -5.06 5.27
CA PRO A 59 -5.43 -3.62 5.22
C PRO A 59 -6.57 -3.00 4.44
N LYS A 60 -7.28 -2.05 5.05
CA LYS A 60 -8.31 -1.30 4.33
C LYS A 60 -7.65 -0.62 3.12
N PRO A 61 -8.25 -0.69 1.92
CA PRO A 61 -7.70 -0.01 0.76
C PRO A 61 -7.47 1.47 1.10
N HIS A 62 -6.26 1.96 0.86
CA HIS A 62 -5.92 3.36 1.12
C HIS A 62 -6.88 4.26 0.32
N PRO A 63 -7.60 5.19 0.96
CA PRO A 63 -8.60 6.04 0.30
C PRO A 63 -8.00 7.09 -0.66
N GLY A 64 -6.78 6.90 -1.17
CA GLY A 64 -6.08 7.86 -2.04
C GLY A 64 -5.20 7.27 -3.13
N GLY A 65 -5.17 5.94 -3.32
CA GLY A 65 -4.47 5.34 -4.45
C GLY A 65 -5.39 5.30 -5.67
N PRO A 66 -4.96 5.73 -6.87
CA PRO A 66 -5.71 5.44 -8.08
C PRO A 66 -5.86 3.91 -8.20
N PRO A 67 -7.03 3.39 -8.62
CA PRO A 67 -7.25 1.96 -8.71
C PRO A 67 -6.19 1.31 -9.61
N PRO A 68 -5.68 0.11 -9.24
CA PRO A 68 -4.74 -0.63 -10.08
C PRO A 68 -5.43 -0.94 -11.42
N GLY A 69 -5.03 -0.23 -12.48
CA GLY A 69 -5.65 -0.35 -13.80
C GLY A 69 -5.80 0.96 -14.56
N HIS A 70 -5.68 2.11 -13.91
CA HIS A 70 -5.56 3.40 -14.61
C HIS A 70 -4.10 3.67 -14.95
N HIS A 71 -3.59 2.96 -15.97
CA HIS A 71 -2.46 3.47 -16.74
C HIS A 71 -2.87 4.85 -17.27
N PHE A 72 -2.29 5.91 -16.69
CA PHE A 72 -2.39 7.24 -17.26
C PHE A 72 -1.71 7.15 -18.63
N ASN A 73 -2.50 7.04 -19.70
CA ASN A 73 -1.97 7.13 -21.05
C ASN A 73 -1.88 8.62 -21.39
N PRO A 74 -0.69 9.25 -21.39
CA PRO A 74 -0.56 10.66 -21.77
C PRO A 74 -0.87 10.89 -23.26
N HIS A 75 -1.13 9.83 -24.02
CA HIS A 75 -1.47 9.85 -25.45
C HIS A 75 -2.83 9.19 -25.75
N GLY A 76 -3.88 9.59 -25.04
CA GLY A 76 -5.25 9.32 -25.50
C GLY A 76 -5.50 10.00 -26.86
N PRO A 77 -6.24 9.39 -27.81
CA PRO A 77 -6.44 9.97 -29.12
C PRO A 77 -7.21 11.28 -28.95
N GLU A 78 -6.58 12.34 -29.44
CA GLU A 78 -7.05 13.71 -29.40
C GLU A 78 -8.54 13.77 -29.75
N ARG A 79 -9.36 14.18 -28.76
CA ARG A 79 -10.76 14.52 -29.03
C ARG A 79 -10.73 15.65 -30.03
N ARG A 80 -10.95 15.31 -31.30
CA ARG A 80 -11.12 16.27 -32.40
C ARG A 80 -12.09 17.32 -31.91
N ARG A 81 -11.59 18.53 -31.63
CA ARG A 81 -12.42 19.71 -31.43
C ARG A 81 -13.29 19.80 -32.67
N SER A 82 -14.57 19.47 -32.52
CA SER A 82 -15.58 19.72 -33.53
C SER A 82 -15.57 21.21 -33.82
N SER A 83 -14.87 21.58 -34.90
CA SER A 83 -14.89 22.89 -35.51
C SER A 83 -16.34 23.20 -35.87
N HIS A 84 -17.01 23.94 -34.98
CA HIS A 84 -18.26 24.59 -35.30
C HIS A 84 -17.91 25.75 -36.23
N ARG A 85 -18.13 25.52 -37.54
CA ARG A 85 -18.19 26.56 -38.57
C ARG A 85 -19.17 27.66 -38.11
N PRO A 86 -18.83 28.96 -38.17
CA PRO A 86 -19.85 29.98 -38.16
C PRO A 86 -20.54 29.97 -39.53
N HIS A 87 -21.84 29.74 -39.50
CA HIS A 87 -22.70 29.74 -40.67
C HIS A 87 -23.01 31.19 -41.07
N GLY A 88 -22.85 31.50 -42.36
CA GLY A 88 -23.88 32.24 -43.08
C GLY A 88 -23.91 33.77 -42.94
N MET A 89 -23.26 34.40 -43.91
CA MET A 89 -23.45 35.76 -44.41
C MET A 89 -24.93 36.12 -44.67
N GLY A 90 -25.37 37.31 -44.23
CA GLY A 90 -26.62 37.96 -44.61
C GLY A 90 -27.11 38.89 -43.49
N GLY A 91 -27.50 40.15 -43.68
CA GLY A 91 -27.68 41.04 -44.82
C GLY A 91 -27.94 42.43 -44.23
N ARG A 92 -27.64 43.48 -45.00
CA ARG A 92 -27.75 44.90 -44.62
C ARG A 92 -29.21 45.31 -44.35
N GLY A 93 -29.43 46.16 -43.32
CA GLY A 93 -30.68 46.89 -43.07
C GLY A 93 -30.49 47.93 -41.96
N ARG A 94 -31.09 49.12 -42.08
CA ARG A 94 -30.72 50.43 -41.49
C ARG A 94 -31.47 50.81 -40.17
N PRO A 95 -31.14 51.94 -39.49
CA PRO A 95 -31.48 52.23 -38.08
C PRO A 95 -32.81 53.00 -37.88
N PRO A 96 -33.26 53.30 -36.64
CA PRO A 96 -34.65 53.67 -36.35
C PRO A 96 -34.93 55.19 -36.43
N VAL A 97 -36.22 55.52 -36.48
CA VAL A 97 -36.79 56.88 -36.29
C VAL A 97 -37.31 57.05 -34.86
#